data_AF-C6X5K1-F1
#
_entry.id   AF-C6X5K1-F1
#
_cell.length_a   1.000
_cell.length_b   1.000
_cell.length_c   1.000
_cell.angle_alpha   90.00
_cell.angle_beta   90.00
_cell.angle_gamma   90.00
#
_symmetry.space_group_name_H-M   'P 1'
#
loop_
_entity.id
_entity.type
_entity.pdbx_description
1 polymer ?
#
loop_
_entity_poly.entity_id
_entity_poly.type
_entity_poly.pdbx_seq_one_letter_code
_entity_poly.pdbx_strand_id
1 'polypeptide(L)'
;MISSKFHAVLDYTVGMLLIAAPWLLGFADDTAATIIPVALGVLTLVYSLITDYEYSVARLIPYRIHLTIDFIAGLLLLTSPWLFGFSDRVYLPHVILGAFEIVAVMLSRKATETVQRAEHV
;
A
#
# COMPACT_ATOMS: atom_id res chain seq x y z
N MET A 1 4.11 16.56 -2.53
CA MET A 1 5.01 15.41 -2.77
C MET A 1 5.26 14.74 -1.43
N ILE A 2 5.13 13.43 -1.38
CA ILE A 2 5.32 12.60 -0.19
C ILE A 2 6.79 12.16 -0.16
N SER A 3 7.46 12.33 0.98
CA SER A 3 8.83 11.82 1.16
C SER A 3 8.81 10.32 1.45
N SER A 4 9.89 9.60 1.11
CA SER A 4 10.06 8.18 1.46
C SER A 4 9.82 7.89 2.94
N LYS A 5 10.23 8.81 3.82
CA LYS A 5 9.97 8.72 5.26
C LYS A 5 8.48 8.72 5.60
N PHE A 6 7.71 9.62 4.97
CA PHE A 6 6.27 9.69 5.21
C PHE A 6 5.54 8.52 4.57
N HIS A 7 5.93 8.11 3.35
CA HIS A 7 5.42 6.91 2.69
C HIS A 7 5.60 5.67 3.56
N ALA A 8 6.78 5.47 4.14
CA ALA A 8 7.04 4.36 5.06
C ALA A 8 6.08 4.33 6.26
N VAL A 9 5.68 5.48 6.82
CA VAL A 9 4.66 5.54 7.88
C VAL A 9 3.29 5.12 7.35
N LEU A 10 2.95 5.56 6.13
CA LEU A 10 1.72 5.15 5.46
C LEU A 10 1.70 3.63 5.26
N ASP A 11 2.78 3.01 4.80
CA ASP A 11 2.82 1.56 4.55
C ASP A 11 2.55 0.74 5.82
N TYR A 12 3.18 1.11 6.94
CA TYR A 12 2.92 0.43 8.22
C TYR A 12 1.48 0.64 8.69
N THR A 13 0.94 1.86 8.53
CA THR A 13 -0.42 2.18 8.97
C THR A 13 -1.47 1.50 8.11
N VAL A 14 -1.34 1.61 6.79
CA VAL A 14 -2.25 1.04 5.80
C VAL A 14 -2.15 -0.48 5.80
N GLY A 15 -0.95 -1.05 5.87
CA GLY A 15 -0.77 -2.50 5.98
C GLY A 15 -1.49 -3.09 7.19
N MET A 16 -1.37 -2.45 8.36
CA MET A 16 -2.14 -2.85 9.55
C MET A 16 -3.65 -2.64 9.37
N LEU A 17 -4.06 -1.52 8.75
CA LEU A 17 -5.47 -1.24 8.50
C LEU A 17 -6.10 -2.26 7.55
N LEU A 18 -5.40 -2.65 6.47
CA LEU A 18 -5.85 -3.66 5.53
C LEU A 18 -6.04 -5.02 6.20
N ILE A 19 -5.11 -5.40 7.07
CA ILE A 19 -5.25 -6.62 7.87
C ILE A 19 -6.45 -6.50 8.80
N ALA A 20 -6.66 -5.37 9.47
CA ALA A 20 -7.75 -5.25 10.44
C ALA A 20 -9.13 -5.00 9.79
N ALA A 21 -9.17 -4.49 8.57
CA ALA A 21 -10.39 -3.99 7.91
C ALA A 21 -11.55 -4.99 7.88
N PRO A 22 -11.36 -6.29 7.56
CA PRO A 22 -12.47 -7.24 7.52
C PRO A 22 -13.22 -7.35 8.85
N TRP A 23 -12.49 -7.32 9.95
CA TRP A 23 -13.06 -7.42 11.30
C TRP A 23 -13.63 -6.09 11.79
N LEU A 24 -12.94 -4.98 11.52
CA LEU A 24 -13.39 -3.65 11.95
C LEU A 24 -14.65 -3.19 11.21
N LEU A 25 -14.78 -3.57 9.95
CA LEU A 25 -15.87 -3.14 9.07
C LEU A 25 -16.93 -4.23 8.85
N GLY A 26 -16.77 -5.40 9.48
CA GLY A 26 -17.79 -6.46 9.53
C GLY A 26 -18.01 -7.22 8.22
N PHE A 27 -16.95 -7.45 7.45
CA PHE A 27 -16.98 -8.28 6.23
C PHE A 27 -16.10 -9.53 6.30
N ALA A 28 -15.63 -9.90 7.50
CA ALA A 28 -14.80 -11.08 7.73
C ALA A 28 -15.48 -12.42 7.40
N ASP A 29 -16.79 -12.43 7.17
CA ASP A 29 -17.59 -13.59 6.76
C ASP A 29 -17.46 -13.91 5.26
N ASP A 30 -16.95 -12.96 4.45
CA ASP A 30 -16.69 -13.15 3.03
C ASP A 30 -15.23 -13.52 2.78
N THR A 31 -14.99 -14.76 2.33
CA THR A 31 -13.63 -15.30 2.16
C THR A 31 -12.77 -14.45 1.23
N ALA A 32 -13.29 -14.05 0.07
CA ALA A 32 -12.51 -13.32 -0.92
C ALA A 32 -12.28 -11.87 -0.47
N ALA A 33 -13.33 -11.20 0.01
CA ALA A 33 -13.22 -9.83 0.53
C ALA A 33 -12.30 -9.76 1.76
N THR A 34 -12.12 -10.86 2.50
CA THR A 34 -11.21 -10.92 3.65
C THR A 34 -9.78 -11.21 3.25
N ILE A 35 -9.55 -12.25 2.46
CA ILE A 35 -8.20 -12.74 2.16
C ILE A 35 -7.40 -11.71 1.37
N ILE A 36 -8.02 -11.01 0.42
CA ILE A 36 -7.32 -10.08 -0.47
C ILE A 36 -6.66 -8.93 0.30
N PRO A 37 -7.39 -8.12 1.10
CA PRO A 37 -6.78 -7.01 1.84
C PRO A 37 -5.83 -7.54 2.92
N VAL A 38 -6.13 -8.67 3.57
CA VAL A 38 -5.22 -9.26 4.57
C VAL A 38 -3.90 -9.68 3.94
N ALA A 39 -3.93 -10.39 2.81
CA ALA A 39 -2.73 -10.85 2.12
C ALA A 39 -1.91 -9.66 1.61
N LEU A 40 -2.57 -8.66 1.01
CA LEU A 40 -1.89 -7.44 0.56
C LEU A 40 -1.29 -6.68 1.74
N GLY A 41 -2.03 -6.47 2.83
CA GLY A 41 -1.52 -5.81 4.03
C GLY A 41 -0.31 -6.53 4.64
N VAL A 42 -0.35 -7.87 4.76
CA VAL A 42 0.81 -8.66 5.23
C VAL A 42 1.99 -8.50 4.29
N LEU A 43 1.78 -8.62 2.97
CA LEU A 43 2.84 -8.43 1.98
C LEU A 43 3.45 -7.03 2.10
N THR A 44 2.62 -5.99 2.17
CA THR A 44 3.03 -4.59 2.38
C THR A 44 3.94 -4.44 3.57
N LEU A 45 3.54 -4.96 4.74
CA LEU A 45 4.40 -4.90 5.93
C LEU A 45 5.72 -5.65 5.72
N VAL A 46 5.70 -6.84 5.12
CA VAL A 46 6.90 -7.66 4.91
C VAL A 46 7.89 -6.99 3.97
N TYR A 47 7.47 -6.55 2.77
CA TYR A 47 8.42 -5.93 1.84
C TYR A 47 8.85 -4.53 2.30
N SER A 48 7.99 -3.81 3.04
CA SER A 48 8.31 -2.55 3.72
C SER A 48 9.48 -2.70 4.71
N LEU A 49 9.51 -3.77 5.49
CA LEU A 49 10.61 -4.05 6.42
C LEU A 49 11.96 -4.29 5.72
N ILE A 50 11.95 -4.65 4.44
CA ILE A 50 13.17 -4.91 3.66
C ILE A 50 13.41 -3.89 2.54
N THR A 51 12.68 -2.76 2.52
CA THR A 51 12.81 -1.70 1.51
C THR A 51 13.92 -0.69 1.83
N ASP A 52 14.59 -0.15 0.82
CA ASP A 52 15.58 0.93 0.95
C ASP A 52 14.94 2.31 1.21
N TYR A 53 14.41 2.48 2.42
CA TYR A 53 13.91 3.75 2.97
C TYR A 53 14.22 3.86 4.48
N GLU A 54 13.70 4.88 5.17
CA GLU A 54 14.14 5.30 6.51
C GLU A 54 13.74 4.35 7.65
N TYR A 55 12.58 3.67 7.54
CA TYR A 55 12.01 2.86 8.63
C TYR A 55 12.11 1.35 8.39
N SER A 56 12.97 0.91 7.48
CA SER A 56 13.19 -0.52 7.23
C SER A 56 14.15 -1.16 8.23
N VAL A 57 14.02 -2.47 8.39
CA VAL A 57 14.96 -3.32 9.15
C VAL A 57 16.17 -3.65 8.29
N ALA A 58 15.95 -3.93 7.01
CA ALA A 58 17.00 -4.18 6.03
C ALA A 58 16.72 -3.40 4.75
N ARG A 59 17.76 -3.01 4.01
CA ARG A 59 17.64 -2.22 2.76
C ARG A 59 17.96 -3.10 1.56
N LEU A 60 17.09 -4.07 1.29
CA LEU A 60 17.28 -5.08 0.23
C LEU A 60 16.56 -4.71 -1.07
N ILE A 61 15.36 -4.15 -0.97
CA ILE A 61 14.52 -3.80 -2.12
C ILE A 61 14.67 -2.31 -2.43
N PRO A 62 15.09 -1.92 -3.65
CA PRO A 62 15.12 -0.51 -4.06
C PRO A 62 13.75 0.15 -3.93
N TYR A 63 13.70 1.38 -3.42
CA TYR A 63 12.43 2.11 -3.21
C TYR A 63 11.58 2.26 -4.49
N ARG A 64 12.19 2.32 -5.68
CA ARG A 64 11.45 2.33 -6.96
C ARG A 64 10.68 1.04 -7.22
N ILE A 65 11.26 -0.10 -6.84
CA ILE A 65 10.60 -1.42 -6.96
C ILE A 65 9.45 -1.51 -5.95
N HIS A 66 9.67 -1.05 -4.71
CA HIS A 66 8.61 -0.93 -3.71
C HIS A 66 7.41 -0.13 -4.24
N LEU A 67 7.62 1.08 -4.78
CA LEU A 67 6.55 1.89 -5.36
C LEU A 67 5.84 1.20 -6.53
N THR A 68 6.55 0.38 -7.30
CA THR A 68 5.95 -0.40 -8.40
C THR A 68 5.04 -1.50 -7.85
N ILE A 69 5.49 -2.19 -6.79
CA ILE A 69 4.70 -3.21 -6.09
C ILE A 69 3.44 -2.58 -5.50
N ASP A 70 3.57 -1.44 -4.80
CA ASP A 70 2.43 -0.70 -4.23
C ASP A 70 1.42 -0.31 -5.30
N PHE A 71 1.86 0.20 -6.45
CA PHE A 71 0.95 0.59 -7.53
C PHE A 71 0.15 -0.61 -8.04
N ILE A 72 0.80 -1.76 -8.21
CA ILE A 72 0.15 -3.00 -8.66
C ILE A 72 -0.80 -3.52 -7.58
N ALA A 73 -0.37 -3.52 -6.32
CA ALA A 73 -1.19 -3.93 -5.17
C ALA A 73 -2.43 -3.05 -5.03
N GLY A 74 -2.29 -1.73 -5.12
CA GLY A 74 -3.38 -0.77 -5.08
C GLY A 74 -4.35 -0.94 -6.23
N LEU A 75 -3.87 -1.22 -7.46
CA LEU A 75 -4.75 -1.53 -8.60
C LEU A 75 -5.49 -2.85 -8.41
N LEU A 76 -4.81 -3.88 -7.91
CA LEU A 76 -5.43 -5.18 -7.60
C LEU A 76 -6.49 -5.00 -6.52
N LEU A 77 -6.20 -4.28 -5.44
CA LEU A 77 -7.13 -4.00 -4.36
C LEU A 77 -8.32 -3.17 -4.85
N LEU A 78 -8.07 -2.13 -5.64
CA LEU A 78 -9.09 -1.27 -6.23
C LEU A 78 -10.08 -2.09 -7.05
N THR A 79 -9.59 -3.03 -7.85
CA THR A 79 -10.40 -3.81 -8.80
C THR A 79 -10.90 -5.15 -8.25
N SER A 80 -10.42 -5.57 -7.07
CA SER A 80 -10.73 -6.88 -6.52
C SER A 80 -12.22 -7.18 -6.30
N PRO A 81 -13.09 -6.22 -5.92
CA PRO A 81 -14.50 -6.54 -5.73
C PRO A 81 -15.15 -7.13 -6.99
N TRP A 82 -14.76 -6.64 -8.16
CA TRP A 82 -15.25 -7.13 -9.44
C TRP A 82 -14.49 -8.35 -9.94
N LEU A 83 -13.15 -8.37 -9.78
CA LEU A 83 -12.32 -9.50 -10.23
C LEU A 83 -12.66 -10.80 -9.51
N PHE A 84 -13.08 -10.73 -8.25
CA PHE A 84 -13.36 -11.88 -7.39
C PHE A 84 -14.85 -12.02 -7.03
N GLY A 85 -15.71 -11.17 -7.59
CA GLY A 85 -17.17 -11.36 -7.55
C GLY A 85 -17.86 -11.05 -6.22
N PHE A 86 -17.30 -10.15 -5.40
CA PHE A 86 -17.90 -9.72 -4.13
C PHE A 86 -18.35 -8.25 -4.14
N SER A 87 -18.40 -7.60 -5.31
CA SER A 87 -18.79 -6.19 -5.48
C SER A 87 -20.17 -5.84 -4.95
N ASP A 88 -21.13 -6.78 -5.01
CA ASP A 88 -22.51 -6.55 -4.56
C ASP A 88 -22.64 -6.47 -3.04
N ARG A 89 -21.62 -6.94 -2.31
CA ARG A 89 -21.58 -6.92 -0.84
C ARG A 89 -20.57 -5.91 -0.30
N VAL A 90 -19.34 -5.94 -0.80
CA VAL A 90 -18.20 -5.24 -0.18
C VAL A 90 -17.27 -4.66 -1.25
N TYR A 91 -17.56 -3.46 -1.74
CA TYR A 91 -16.64 -2.78 -2.68
C TYR A 91 -15.94 -1.56 -2.08
N LEU A 92 -16.61 -0.79 -1.23
CA LEU A 92 -16.10 0.51 -0.76
C LEU A 92 -14.73 0.45 -0.06
N PRO A 93 -14.48 -0.43 0.93
CA PRO A 93 -13.19 -0.43 1.64
C PRO A 93 -12.02 -0.73 0.70
N HIS A 94 -12.21 -1.69 -0.21
CA HIS A 94 -11.23 -2.10 -1.21
C HIS A 94 -10.95 -0.98 -2.20
N VAL A 95 -12.00 -0.34 -2.73
CA VAL A 95 -11.87 0.74 -3.71
C VAL A 95 -11.20 1.97 -3.10
N ILE A 96 -11.61 2.38 -1.90
CA ILE A 96 -11.06 3.56 -1.22
C ILE A 96 -9.59 3.35 -0.90
N LEU A 97 -9.23 2.21 -0.30
CA LEU A 97 -7.84 1.92 0.07
C LEU A 97 -6.95 1.70 -1.16
N GLY A 98 -7.44 1.00 -2.18
CA GLY A 98 -6.69 0.83 -3.44
C GLY A 98 -6.45 2.14 -4.18
N ALA A 99 -7.46 3.02 -4.25
CA ALA A 99 -7.31 4.35 -4.82
C ALA A 99 -6.35 5.21 -3.99
N PHE A 100 -6.43 5.14 -2.66
CA PHE A 100 -5.54 5.84 -1.75
C PHE A 100 -4.08 5.41 -1.97
N GLU A 101 -3.79 4.12 -2.05
CA GLU A 101 -2.45 3.60 -2.32
C GLU A 101 -1.90 4.11 -3.66
N ILE A 102 -2.70 4.04 -4.73
CA ILE A 102 -2.29 4.53 -6.04
C ILE A 102 -1.95 6.03 -5.98
N VAL A 103 -2.78 6.84 -5.33
CA VAL A 103 -2.53 8.28 -5.17
C VAL A 103 -1.28 8.52 -4.32
N ALA A 104 -1.08 7.78 -3.23
CA ALA A 104 0.11 7.89 -2.40
C ALA A 104 1.38 7.61 -3.22
N VAL A 105 1.39 6.52 -3.98
CA VAL A 105 2.51 6.16 -4.87
C VAL A 105 2.80 7.27 -5.89
N MET A 106 1.77 7.78 -6.57
CA MET A 106 1.94 8.83 -7.58
C MET A 106 2.51 10.13 -7.00
N LEU A 107 2.25 10.39 -5.72
CA LEU A 107 2.73 11.59 -5.02
C LEU A 107 4.08 11.38 -4.32
N SER A 108 4.56 10.13 -4.21
CA SER A 108 5.77 9.74 -3.47
C SER A 108 7.05 9.90 -4.26
N ARG A 109 8.11 10.33 -3.57
CA ARG A 109 9.49 10.41 -4.07
C ARG A 109 10.51 10.07 -2.99
N LYS A 110 11.67 9.57 -3.42
CA LYS A 110 12.79 9.30 -2.49
C LYS A 110 13.28 10.62 -1.89
N ALA A 111 13.45 10.69 -0.58
CA ALA A 111 13.85 11.93 0.10
C ALA A 111 15.17 12.51 -0.46
N THR A 112 16.13 11.66 -0.81
CA THR A 112 17.43 12.06 -1.36
C THR A 112 17.33 12.74 -2.74
N GLU A 113 16.34 12.41 -3.57
CA GLU A 113 16.14 13.04 -4.89
C GLU A 113 15.69 14.52 -4.75
N THR A 114 15.09 14.89 -3.62
CA THR A 114 14.64 16.28 -3.38
C THR A 114 15.82 17.21 -3.12
N VAL A 115 16.85 16.73 -2.40
CA VAL A 115 18.03 17.52 -2.04
C VAL A 115 18.90 17.78 -3.28
N GLN A 116 19.19 16.75 -4.08
CA GLN A 116 19.98 16.92 -5.31
C GLN A 116 19.33 17.87 -6.33
N ARG A 117 18.00 17.88 -6.45
CA ARG A 117 17.33 18.80 -7.39
C ARG A 117 17.37 20.25 -6.91
N ALA A 118 17.36 20.49 -5.61
CA ALA A 118 17.43 21.84 -5.03
C ALA A 118 18.84 22.44 -5.13
N GLU A 119 19.89 21.62 -5.16
CA GLU A 119 21.29 22.08 -5.34
C GLU A 119 21.66 22.37 -6.81
N HIS A 120 20.84 21.92 -7.77
CA HIS A 120 21.08 22.09 -9.21
C HIS A 120 20.16 23.13 -9.89
N VAL A 121 19.44 23.95 -9.12
CA VAL A 121 18.60 25.08 -9.59
C VAL A 121 19.13 26.37 -9.01
#